data_AF-A0A2N2XSG5-F1
#
_entry.id   AF-A0A2N2XSG5-F1
#
_cell.length_a   1.000
_cell.length_b   1.000
_cell.length_c   1.000
_cell.angle_alpha   90.00
_cell.angle_beta   90.00
_cell.angle_gamma   90.00
#
_symmetry.space_group_name_H-M   'P 1'
#
loop_
_entity.id
_entity.type
_entity.pdbx_description
1 polymer ?
#
loop_
_entity_poly.entity_id
_entity_poly.type
_entity_poly.pdbx_seq_one_letter_code
_entity_poly.pdbx_strand_id
1 'polypeptide(L)'
;MIHFTTRLQQFASGTAILLNMLLPLNGAAAGTEKGDAKPDTLNPSFFQPFSFRSIGPAYTGGRIADFAVNPCNPAEYYVAVAAGNVWKTENAGTTWNPVFDNYGAWSIADVEIDPTNHNVIWVATGEYNSQRAIGYGDGVYRSDDRGKSFKNMGLKNTEHIGRLVIDPRDGNTVFVAAQGPLWGQGGERGLYKTTDGGKSWNKVLDISENTGVSDIVLDPRNPDVLYAASYQRRRHVFTLIDGGPESAIHKSVNGGKTWSKLTKGLPSGEVGRIGLAISPVNPDMVYAIIEASGEEGGTFRSTDRGASWKKMSNHVAGSPQYYNRLFCDPTDANKIYSMDSYAKRSDDGGATWQNLNYRDRHVDDHALWIDPKNTNHLLIGGDGGIYESYDDGLHWDFNENLPITQLYRVSLDNSFPFYYVYGGTQDNNS
;
A
#
# COMPACT_ATOMS: atom_id res chain seq x y z
N MET A 1 -11.20 34.52 18.58
CA MET A 1 -12.04 35.67 19.00
C MET A 1 -12.95 36.03 17.84
N ILE A 2 -14.13 36.59 18.11
CA ILE A 2 -15.27 36.79 17.17
C ILE A 2 -16.09 35.51 16.93
N HIS A 3 -17.41 35.66 16.91
CA HIS A 3 -18.41 34.66 17.27
C HIS A 3 -19.28 34.19 16.10
N PHE A 4 -19.77 32.95 16.21
CA PHE A 4 -21.04 32.54 15.60
C PHE A 4 -22.24 33.12 16.38
N THR A 5 -23.28 33.55 15.67
CA THR A 5 -24.65 33.58 16.20
C THR A 5 -25.68 33.25 15.11
N THR A 6 -26.63 32.41 15.49
CA THR A 6 -27.76 31.91 14.70
C THR A 6 -28.90 32.93 14.57
N ARG A 7 -29.78 32.75 13.56
CA ARG A 7 -31.24 32.93 13.74
C ARG A 7 -32.07 32.27 12.62
N LEU A 8 -33.06 31.48 13.03
CA LEU A 8 -34.29 31.24 12.26
C LEU A 8 -35.30 32.37 12.56
N GLN A 9 -36.15 32.74 11.60
CA GLN A 9 -37.61 32.51 11.66
C GLN A 9 -38.39 33.17 10.50
N GLN A 10 -39.59 32.62 10.27
CA GLN A 10 -40.61 32.90 9.25
C GLN A 10 -41.11 34.37 9.23
N PHE A 11 -41.73 34.80 8.13
CA PHE A 11 -43.20 35.01 8.06
C PHE A 11 -43.73 35.20 6.61
N ALA A 12 -45.04 34.97 6.43
CA ALA A 12 -45.84 35.15 5.20
C ALA A 12 -45.98 36.65 4.79
N SER A 13 -46.60 37.09 3.68
CA SER A 13 -47.87 36.67 3.05
C SER A 13 -48.20 37.46 1.75
N GLY A 14 -49.20 37.01 0.99
CA GLY A 14 -49.88 37.78 -0.09
C GLY A 14 -49.26 37.67 -1.50
N THR A 15 -50.01 37.66 -2.61
CA THR A 15 -51.46 37.79 -2.83
C THR A 15 -51.86 37.05 -4.13
N ALA A 16 -53.05 36.47 -4.21
CA ALA A 16 -53.54 35.76 -5.39
C ALA A 16 -54.32 36.67 -6.36
N ILE A 17 -54.25 36.37 -7.66
CA ILE A 17 -55.31 36.67 -8.63
C ILE A 17 -55.59 35.41 -9.45
N LEU A 18 -56.77 34.82 -9.26
CA LEU A 18 -57.35 33.87 -10.22
C LEU A 18 -58.03 34.65 -11.34
N LEU A 19 -57.97 34.12 -12.56
CA LEU A 19 -59.02 34.35 -13.56
C LEU A 19 -59.41 33.01 -14.20
N ASN A 20 -60.49 32.40 -13.69
CA ASN A 20 -61.14 31.26 -14.31
C ASN A 20 -62.14 31.74 -15.36
N MET A 21 -62.10 31.18 -16.58
CA MET A 21 -63.24 31.19 -17.50
C MET A 21 -63.69 29.75 -17.80
N LEU A 22 -65.00 29.54 -17.64
CA LEU A 22 -65.82 28.37 -17.98
C LEU A 22 -66.74 28.82 -19.13
N LEU A 23 -67.15 28.03 -20.14
CA LEU A 23 -67.13 26.60 -20.50
C LEU A 23 -67.17 26.55 -22.08
N PRO A 24 -67.30 25.41 -22.83
CA PRO A 24 -67.64 24.04 -22.43
C PRO A 24 -66.74 22.92 -22.97
N LEU A 25 -67.06 21.68 -22.57
CA LEU A 25 -66.46 20.45 -23.08
C LEU A 25 -66.71 20.27 -24.58
N ASN A 26 -65.73 19.68 -25.28
CA ASN A 26 -66.02 18.71 -26.33
C ASN A 26 -65.01 17.56 -26.24
N GLY A 27 -65.51 16.33 -26.22
CA GLY A 27 -64.68 15.15 -25.94
C GLY A 27 -63.93 14.65 -27.18
N ALA A 28 -62.62 14.45 -27.05
CA ALA A 28 -61.86 13.53 -27.89
C ALA A 28 -60.84 12.82 -26.98
N ALA A 29 -60.97 11.51 -26.84
CA ALA A 29 -60.00 10.70 -26.10
C ALA A 29 -58.71 10.55 -26.92
N ALA A 30 -57.74 11.42 -26.66
CA ALA A 30 -56.37 11.22 -27.10
C ALA A 30 -55.62 10.44 -26.01
N GLY A 31 -55.30 9.17 -26.28
CA GLY A 31 -54.47 8.38 -25.39
C GLY A 31 -53.07 8.99 -25.33
N THR A 32 -52.74 9.62 -24.20
CA THR A 32 -51.36 9.99 -23.91
C THR A 32 -50.60 8.74 -23.49
N GLU A 33 -50.03 8.04 -24.47
CA GLU A 33 -48.90 7.16 -24.20
C GLU A 33 -47.84 8.00 -23.48
N LYS A 34 -47.68 7.74 -22.18
CA LYS A 34 -46.45 8.08 -21.48
C LYS A 34 -45.38 7.16 -22.06
N GLY A 35 -44.79 7.57 -23.18
CA GLY A 35 -43.53 7.01 -23.63
C GLY A 35 -42.51 7.27 -22.53
N ASP A 36 -42.13 6.22 -21.82
CA ASP A 36 -40.96 6.25 -20.93
C ASP A 36 -39.76 6.59 -21.81
N ALA A 37 -39.38 7.87 -21.79
CA ALA A 37 -38.16 8.34 -22.42
C ALA A 37 -37.00 7.62 -21.73
N LYS A 38 -36.49 6.56 -22.37
CA LYS A 38 -35.27 5.88 -21.92
C LYS A 38 -34.20 6.96 -21.73
N PRO A 39 -33.47 6.95 -20.61
CA PRO A 39 -32.41 7.93 -20.40
C PRO A 39 -31.44 7.87 -21.59
N ASP A 40 -30.99 9.04 -22.05
CA ASP A 40 -30.01 9.17 -23.13
C ASP A 40 -28.69 8.49 -22.73
N THR A 41 -28.59 7.18 -22.99
CA THR A 41 -27.37 6.43 -22.76
C THR A 41 -26.52 6.55 -24.01
N LEU A 42 -25.51 7.43 -23.93
CA LEU A 42 -24.49 7.60 -24.96
C LEU A 42 -23.95 6.23 -25.39
N ASN A 43 -24.15 5.90 -26.67
CA ASN A 43 -23.76 4.61 -27.21
C ASN A 43 -22.23 4.42 -27.06
N PRO A 44 -21.73 3.31 -26.48
CA PRO A 44 -20.29 3.05 -26.36
C PRO A 44 -19.52 3.17 -27.68
N SER A 45 -20.16 2.94 -28.84
CA SER A 45 -19.52 3.14 -30.15
C SER A 45 -19.13 4.60 -30.45
N PHE A 46 -19.74 5.58 -29.77
CA PHE A 46 -19.38 7.00 -29.85
C PHE A 46 -17.98 7.27 -29.26
N PHE A 47 -17.57 6.48 -28.27
CA PHE A 47 -16.27 6.65 -27.59
C PHE A 47 -15.13 5.86 -28.24
N GLN A 48 -15.43 4.87 -29.09
CA GLN A 48 -14.43 4.08 -29.84
C GLN A 48 -13.31 4.89 -30.54
N PRO A 49 -13.56 6.05 -31.21
CA PRO A 49 -12.50 6.82 -31.86
C PRO A 49 -11.69 7.71 -30.89
N PHE A 50 -12.08 7.80 -29.61
CA PHE A 50 -11.37 8.60 -28.61
C PHE A 50 -10.40 7.72 -27.83
N SER A 51 -9.14 8.15 -27.77
CA SER A 51 -8.16 7.59 -26.83
C SER A 51 -8.08 8.45 -25.57
N PHE A 52 -7.97 7.81 -24.42
CA PHE A 52 -7.45 8.48 -23.24
C PHE A 52 -6.01 8.93 -23.52
N ARG A 53 -5.67 10.14 -23.07
CA ARG A 53 -4.30 10.64 -23.02
C ARG A 53 -4.03 11.15 -21.62
N SER A 54 -2.80 11.01 -21.15
CA SER A 54 -2.35 11.80 -20.01
C SER A 54 -2.43 13.29 -20.36
N ILE A 55 -2.87 14.11 -19.40
CA ILE A 55 -2.76 15.56 -19.46
C ILE A 55 -1.49 16.07 -18.75
N GLY A 56 -0.63 15.13 -18.32
CA GLY A 56 0.60 15.36 -17.56
C GLY A 56 0.36 15.30 -16.05
N PRO A 57 1.35 14.86 -15.24
CA PRO A 57 1.45 15.30 -13.86
C PRO A 57 1.78 16.80 -13.86
N ALA A 58 1.15 17.58 -12.98
CA ALA A 58 1.39 19.02 -12.92
C ALA A 58 2.52 19.42 -11.95
N TYR A 59 2.71 18.63 -10.88
CA TYR A 59 3.68 18.89 -9.81
C TYR A 59 3.84 17.72 -8.79
N THR A 60 2.90 16.77 -8.76
CA THR A 60 2.72 15.85 -7.62
C THR A 60 2.58 14.40 -8.06
N GLY A 61 3.25 13.47 -7.37
CA GLY A 61 3.01 12.05 -7.51
C GLY A 61 1.78 11.59 -6.73
N GLY A 62 1.89 10.39 -6.16
CA GLY A 62 0.88 9.71 -5.36
C GLY A 62 1.54 8.55 -4.63
N ARG A 63 0.79 7.92 -3.72
CA ARG A 63 1.33 6.96 -2.75
C ARG A 63 1.97 5.73 -3.36
N ILE A 64 3.28 5.61 -3.13
CA ILE A 64 4.09 4.44 -3.46
C ILE A 64 4.01 3.43 -2.32
N ALA A 65 3.71 2.17 -2.63
CA ALA A 65 3.63 1.09 -1.65
C ALA A 65 4.93 0.28 -1.54
N ASP A 66 5.61 0.04 -2.67
CA ASP A 66 6.77 -0.85 -2.74
C ASP A 66 7.58 -0.70 -4.05
N PHE A 67 8.83 -1.19 -4.06
CA PHE A 67 9.76 -1.16 -5.20
C PHE A 67 10.38 -2.54 -5.46
N ALA A 68 10.40 -2.98 -6.73
CA ALA A 68 11.21 -4.12 -7.15
C ALA A 68 12.28 -3.68 -8.17
N VAL A 69 13.52 -3.57 -7.73
CA VAL A 69 14.66 -3.12 -8.55
C VAL A 69 15.48 -4.31 -9.04
N ASN A 70 15.79 -4.36 -10.34
CA ASN A 70 16.59 -5.44 -10.91
C ASN A 70 18.04 -5.40 -10.37
N PRO A 71 18.51 -6.42 -9.63
CA PRO A 71 19.83 -6.39 -8.99
C PRO A 71 20.99 -6.43 -9.98
N CYS A 72 20.74 -6.80 -11.24
CA CYS A 72 21.72 -6.76 -12.33
C CYS A 72 21.72 -5.41 -13.09
N ASN A 73 20.64 -4.63 -13.01
CA ASN A 73 20.49 -3.36 -13.71
C ASN A 73 19.53 -2.43 -12.94
N PRO A 74 20.03 -1.58 -12.01
CA PRO A 74 19.18 -0.68 -11.22
C PRO A 74 18.33 0.32 -12.04
N ALA A 75 18.63 0.52 -13.33
CA ALA A 75 17.79 1.33 -14.22
C ALA A 75 16.49 0.62 -14.65
N GLU A 76 16.37 -0.71 -14.48
CA GLU A 76 15.14 -1.49 -14.69
C GLU A 76 14.48 -1.77 -13.34
N TYR A 77 13.31 -1.20 -13.09
CA TYR A 77 12.55 -1.46 -11.86
C TYR A 77 11.04 -1.29 -12.02
N TYR A 78 10.31 -1.89 -11.08
CA TYR A 78 8.86 -1.82 -10.95
C TYR A 78 8.46 -1.07 -9.68
N VAL A 79 7.32 -0.39 -9.76
CA VAL A 79 6.76 0.42 -8.68
C VAL A 79 5.34 -0.06 -8.42
N ALA A 80 5.07 -0.49 -7.18
CA ALA A 80 3.71 -0.73 -6.71
C ALA A 80 3.10 0.59 -6.22
N VAL A 81 2.01 1.02 -6.84
CA VAL A 81 1.28 2.22 -6.43
C VAL A 81 0.04 1.79 -5.64
N ALA A 82 -0.12 2.33 -4.43
CA ALA A 82 -1.25 1.98 -3.56
C ALA A 82 -2.61 2.33 -4.16
N ALA A 83 -2.62 3.25 -5.13
CA ALA A 83 -3.79 3.84 -5.75
C ALA A 83 -3.59 4.09 -7.26
N GLY A 84 -2.86 3.23 -7.98
CA GLY A 84 -2.54 3.49 -9.39
C GLY A 84 -1.76 2.41 -10.13
N ASN A 85 -2.08 1.12 -9.93
CA ASN A 85 -1.52 -0.02 -10.66
C ASN A 85 0.00 -0.23 -10.42
N VAL A 86 0.63 -1.04 -11.28
CA VAL A 86 2.09 -1.25 -11.33
C VAL A 86 2.67 -0.54 -12.54
N TRP A 87 3.76 0.18 -12.32
CA TRP A 87 4.52 0.87 -13.36
C TRP A 87 5.92 0.26 -13.49
N LYS A 88 6.48 0.29 -14.71
CA LYS A 88 7.83 -0.16 -15.01
C LYS A 88 8.63 0.98 -15.65
N THR A 89 9.89 1.11 -15.24
CA THR A 89 10.92 1.83 -16.00
C THR A 89 12.04 0.88 -16.45
N GLU A 90 12.74 1.26 -17.53
CA GLU A 90 13.93 0.57 -18.04
C GLU A 90 15.13 1.54 -18.17
N ASN A 91 14.95 2.79 -17.72
CA ASN A 91 15.89 3.90 -17.86
C ASN A 91 15.86 4.84 -16.63
N ALA A 92 15.87 4.25 -15.43
CA ALA A 92 15.96 4.95 -14.15
C ALA A 92 14.89 6.05 -13.97
N GLY A 93 13.65 5.76 -14.33
CA GLY A 93 12.53 6.69 -14.22
C GLY A 93 12.46 7.78 -15.29
N THR A 94 13.41 7.87 -16.23
CA THR A 94 13.34 8.83 -17.36
C THR A 94 12.04 8.66 -18.16
N THR A 95 11.54 7.43 -18.28
CA THR A 95 10.22 7.11 -18.82
C THR A 95 9.55 5.99 -18.04
N TRP A 96 8.22 6.01 -18.01
CA TRP A 96 7.37 5.06 -17.31
C TRP A 96 6.37 4.39 -18.24
N ASN A 97 6.19 3.08 -18.09
CA ASN A 97 5.18 2.29 -18.77
C ASN A 97 4.22 1.69 -17.73
N PRO A 98 2.90 1.89 -17.85
CA PRO A 98 1.95 1.13 -17.04
C PRO A 98 1.94 -0.31 -17.52
N VAL A 99 2.15 -1.26 -16.61
CA VAL A 99 2.21 -2.70 -16.93
C VAL A 99 0.99 -3.47 -16.44
N PHE A 100 0.11 -2.84 -15.66
CA PHE A 100 -0.99 -3.52 -14.95
C PHE A 100 -2.39 -2.92 -15.18
N ASP A 101 -2.57 -2.01 -16.14
CA ASP A 101 -3.85 -1.31 -16.38
C ASP A 101 -5.04 -2.21 -16.79
N ASN A 102 -4.79 -3.45 -17.22
CA ASN A 102 -5.79 -4.35 -17.79
C ASN A 102 -6.18 -5.52 -16.86
N TYR A 103 -5.94 -5.40 -15.55
CA TYR A 103 -6.20 -6.45 -14.55
C TYR A 103 -7.21 -6.00 -13.48
N GLY A 104 -7.58 -6.92 -12.57
CA GLY A 104 -8.77 -6.79 -11.73
C GLY A 104 -8.66 -5.79 -10.58
N ALA A 105 -7.46 -5.60 -10.04
CA ALA A 105 -7.17 -4.70 -8.93
C ALA A 105 -6.28 -3.52 -9.36
N TRP A 106 -6.55 -2.35 -8.79
CA TRP A 106 -5.82 -1.11 -9.05
C TRP A 106 -4.98 -0.62 -7.87
N SER A 107 -5.26 -1.16 -6.68
CA SER A 107 -4.47 -0.95 -5.47
C SER A 107 -3.45 -2.06 -5.34
N ILE A 108 -2.17 -1.70 -5.24
CA ILE A 108 -1.05 -2.64 -5.13
C ILE A 108 -0.33 -2.41 -3.80
N ALA A 109 0.07 -3.49 -3.12
CA ALA A 109 0.76 -3.43 -1.83
C ALA A 109 2.24 -3.79 -1.90
N ASP A 110 2.62 -4.68 -2.82
CA ASP A 110 3.95 -5.28 -2.90
C ASP A 110 4.23 -5.71 -4.35
N VAL A 111 5.47 -5.61 -4.79
CA VAL A 111 5.95 -6.14 -6.07
C VAL A 111 7.33 -6.74 -5.86
N GLU A 112 7.56 -7.95 -6.39
CA GLU A 112 8.81 -8.68 -6.19
C GLU A 112 9.32 -9.27 -7.51
N ILE A 113 10.62 -9.17 -7.76
CA ILE A 113 11.31 -9.85 -8.86
C ILE A 113 11.86 -11.18 -8.35
N ASP A 114 11.61 -12.28 -9.06
CA ASP A 114 12.19 -13.59 -8.74
C ASP A 114 13.73 -13.55 -8.82
N PRO A 115 14.46 -13.76 -7.71
CA PRO A 115 15.93 -13.65 -7.66
C PRO A 115 16.64 -14.76 -8.45
N THR A 116 15.92 -15.81 -8.85
CA THR A 116 16.45 -16.91 -9.68
C THR A 116 16.16 -16.70 -11.17
N ASN A 117 15.14 -15.89 -11.52
CA ASN A 117 14.76 -15.59 -12.89
C ASN A 117 14.07 -14.21 -13.00
N HIS A 118 14.85 -13.15 -13.26
CA HIS A 118 14.36 -11.77 -13.37
C HIS A 118 13.35 -11.49 -14.51
N ASN A 119 12.84 -12.51 -15.22
CA ASN A 119 11.66 -12.38 -16.07
C ASN A 119 10.34 -12.56 -15.29
N VAL A 120 10.39 -13.24 -14.15
CA VAL A 120 9.21 -13.55 -13.33
C VAL A 120 8.99 -12.42 -12.33
N ILE A 121 7.81 -11.81 -12.40
CA ILE A 121 7.39 -10.71 -11.54
C ILE A 121 6.15 -11.16 -10.77
N TRP A 122 6.18 -11.00 -9.45
CA TRP A 122 5.03 -11.22 -8.58
C TRP A 122 4.46 -9.88 -8.11
N VAL A 123 3.13 -9.79 -8.07
CA VAL A 123 2.41 -8.58 -7.65
C VAL A 123 1.35 -8.99 -6.61
N ALA A 124 1.40 -8.33 -5.46
CA ALA A 124 0.42 -8.49 -4.39
C ALA A 124 -0.55 -7.30 -4.39
N THR A 125 -1.84 -7.58 -4.53
CA THR A 125 -2.87 -6.54 -4.66
C THR A 125 -3.55 -6.24 -3.32
N GLY A 126 -4.04 -5.01 -3.18
CA GLY A 126 -4.76 -4.51 -2.00
C GLY A 126 -3.82 -3.97 -0.93
N GLU A 127 -3.74 -2.64 -0.83
CA GLU A 127 -2.93 -1.92 0.16
C GLU A 127 -3.12 -2.45 1.58
N TYR A 128 -2.03 -2.56 2.34
CA TYR A 128 -1.96 -3.28 3.60
C TYR A 128 -2.10 -2.40 4.86
N ASN A 129 -2.53 -1.15 4.68
CA ASN A 129 -2.79 -0.16 5.72
C ASN A 129 -4.22 -0.28 6.26
N SER A 130 -4.57 0.42 7.34
CA SER A 130 -5.90 0.33 7.97
C SER A 130 -6.76 1.59 7.83
N GLN A 131 -6.51 2.43 6.82
CA GLN A 131 -7.22 3.71 6.59
C GLN A 131 -8.69 3.55 6.19
N ARG A 132 -9.46 4.66 6.25
CA ARG A 132 -10.86 4.68 5.78
C ARG A 132 -10.97 4.68 4.26
N ALA A 133 -10.10 5.42 3.58
CA ALA A 133 -10.00 5.43 2.12
C ALA A 133 -8.84 4.51 1.74
N ILE A 134 -9.18 3.29 1.29
CA ILE A 134 -8.21 2.26 0.93
C ILE A 134 -8.78 1.40 -0.20
N GLY A 135 -7.93 1.03 -1.16
CA GLY A 135 -8.30 0.07 -2.19
C GLY A 135 -8.10 -1.36 -1.70
N TYR A 136 -9.03 -2.25 -2.06
CA TYR A 136 -8.85 -3.69 -1.91
C TYR A 136 -8.31 -4.29 -3.22
N GLY A 137 -7.66 -5.45 -3.09
CA GLY A 137 -7.17 -6.27 -4.20
C GLY A 137 -8.02 -7.52 -4.43
N ASP A 138 -7.69 -8.26 -5.49
CA ASP A 138 -8.28 -9.55 -5.86
C ASP A 138 -7.23 -10.68 -5.92
N GLY A 139 -6.20 -10.56 -5.07
CA GLY A 139 -5.22 -11.61 -4.77
C GLY A 139 -3.82 -11.34 -5.31
N VAL A 140 -3.16 -12.39 -5.79
CA VAL A 140 -1.78 -12.33 -6.29
C VAL A 140 -1.71 -12.57 -7.79
N TYR A 141 -0.79 -11.88 -8.45
CA TYR A 141 -0.54 -12.00 -9.89
C TYR A 141 0.90 -12.39 -10.16
N ARG A 142 1.10 -13.13 -11.25
CA ARG A 142 2.41 -13.52 -11.78
C ARG A 142 2.52 -13.11 -13.24
N SER A 143 3.63 -12.49 -13.60
CA SER A 143 4.13 -12.40 -14.98
C SER A 143 5.31 -13.35 -15.14
N ASP A 144 5.46 -13.93 -16.33
CA ASP A 144 6.64 -14.72 -16.75
C ASP A 144 7.46 -14.00 -17.85
N ASP A 145 7.10 -12.76 -18.18
CA ASP A 145 7.56 -12.04 -19.38
C ASP A 145 7.97 -10.58 -19.13
N ARG A 146 8.45 -10.27 -17.90
CA ARG A 146 8.84 -8.93 -17.43
C ARG A 146 7.69 -7.91 -17.40
N GLY A 147 6.50 -8.38 -17.02
CA GLY A 147 5.31 -7.55 -16.85
C GLY A 147 4.60 -7.18 -18.16
N LYS A 148 4.82 -7.89 -19.27
CA LYS A 148 4.05 -7.66 -20.51
C LYS A 148 2.66 -8.29 -20.41
N SER A 149 2.56 -9.41 -19.71
CA SER A 149 1.31 -10.06 -19.35
C SER A 149 1.35 -10.59 -17.92
N PHE A 150 0.21 -10.55 -17.24
CA PHE A 150 0.03 -11.10 -15.90
C PHE A 150 -1.13 -12.10 -15.86
N LYS A 151 -1.04 -13.05 -14.94
CA LYS A 151 -2.08 -14.01 -14.62
C LYS A 151 -2.42 -13.91 -13.14
N ASN A 152 -3.72 -13.80 -12.82
CA ASN A 152 -4.20 -13.94 -11.44
C ASN A 152 -3.98 -15.40 -10.99
N MET A 153 -3.26 -15.57 -9.88
CA MET A 153 -2.84 -16.87 -9.33
C MET A 153 -3.67 -17.28 -8.10
N GLY A 154 -4.83 -16.65 -7.87
CA GLY A 154 -5.71 -16.94 -6.74
C GLY A 154 -5.49 -16.03 -5.52
N LEU A 155 -5.93 -16.50 -4.35
CA LEU A 155 -6.03 -15.72 -3.11
C LEU A 155 -6.97 -14.50 -3.25
N LYS A 156 -8.11 -14.67 -3.92
CA LYS A 156 -8.99 -13.57 -4.34
C LYS A 156 -9.74 -12.85 -3.23
N ASN A 157 -9.87 -13.47 -2.06
CA ASN A 157 -10.61 -12.97 -0.91
C ASN A 157 -9.66 -12.50 0.21
N THR A 158 -8.39 -12.22 -0.12
CA THR A 158 -7.46 -11.59 0.82
C THR A 158 -7.85 -10.15 1.09
N GLU A 159 -8.36 -9.43 0.07
CA GLU A 159 -8.59 -7.97 0.00
C GLU A 159 -7.34 -7.10 0.25
N HIS A 160 -6.45 -7.50 1.16
CA HIS A 160 -5.26 -6.78 1.58
C HIS A 160 -4.11 -7.76 1.84
N ILE A 161 -2.96 -7.55 1.20
CA ILE A 161 -1.76 -8.39 1.33
C ILE A 161 -0.62 -7.55 1.89
N GLY A 162 -0.07 -7.94 3.04
CA GLY A 162 0.97 -7.19 3.75
C GLY A 162 2.34 -7.22 3.12
N ARG A 163 2.73 -8.42 2.65
CA ARG A 163 4.00 -8.68 1.97
C ARG A 163 3.94 -10.00 1.20
N LEU A 164 4.66 -10.09 0.09
CA LEU A 164 4.96 -11.33 -0.64
C LEU A 164 6.47 -11.55 -0.57
N VAL A 165 6.91 -12.80 -0.43
CA VAL A 165 8.35 -13.13 -0.48
C VAL A 165 8.60 -14.43 -1.23
N ILE A 166 9.67 -14.44 -2.03
CA ILE A 166 10.07 -15.54 -2.91
C ILE A 166 11.24 -16.29 -2.25
N ASP A 167 11.23 -17.62 -2.27
CA ASP A 167 12.35 -18.42 -1.79
C ASP A 167 13.54 -18.28 -2.76
N PRO A 168 14.71 -17.76 -2.32
CA PRO A 168 15.86 -17.53 -3.21
C PRO A 168 16.49 -18.82 -3.77
N ARG A 169 16.01 -20.00 -3.36
CA ARG A 169 16.41 -21.30 -3.91
C ARG A 169 15.53 -21.75 -5.08
N ASP A 170 14.29 -21.27 -5.17
CA ASP A 170 13.28 -21.71 -6.14
C ASP A 170 12.15 -20.66 -6.29
N GLY A 171 12.10 -19.99 -7.44
CA GLY A 171 11.04 -19.03 -7.78
C GLY A 171 9.61 -19.57 -7.85
N ASN A 172 9.41 -20.90 -7.76
CA ASN A 172 8.08 -21.50 -7.62
C ASN A 172 7.60 -21.59 -6.17
N THR A 173 8.48 -21.35 -5.20
CA THR A 173 8.16 -21.34 -3.78
C THR A 173 8.00 -19.90 -3.30
N VAL A 174 6.76 -19.51 -3.00
CA VAL A 174 6.39 -18.13 -2.63
C VAL A 174 5.49 -18.16 -1.39
N PHE A 175 5.70 -17.19 -0.49
CA PHE A 175 4.87 -16.96 0.69
C PHE A 175 4.11 -15.63 0.56
N VAL A 176 2.86 -15.60 1.01
CA VAL A 176 1.97 -14.44 0.94
C VAL A 176 1.40 -14.16 2.33
N ALA A 177 1.79 -13.04 2.93
CA ALA A 177 1.25 -12.54 4.19
C ALA A 177 -0.10 -11.86 3.93
N ALA A 178 -1.19 -12.61 4.06
CA ALA A 178 -2.53 -12.12 3.83
C ALA A 178 -3.15 -11.58 5.11
N GLN A 179 -3.41 -10.27 5.14
CA GLN A 179 -4.03 -9.61 6.28
C GLN A 179 -5.54 -9.89 6.37
N GLY A 180 -6.20 -10.08 5.22
CA GLY A 180 -7.64 -10.27 5.13
C GLY A 180 -8.45 -8.97 5.06
N PRO A 181 -9.77 -9.09 4.82
CA PRO A 181 -10.71 -7.98 4.71
C PRO A 181 -10.64 -7.00 5.87
N LEU A 182 -10.40 -5.71 5.60
CA LEU A 182 -10.28 -4.73 6.69
C LEU A 182 -11.64 -4.55 7.42
N TRP A 183 -12.73 -4.57 6.66
CA TRP A 183 -14.09 -4.26 7.13
C TRP A 183 -14.91 -5.48 7.58
N GLY A 184 -14.43 -6.72 7.35
CA GLY A 184 -15.18 -7.96 7.64
C GLY A 184 -14.35 -9.11 8.18
N GLN A 185 -14.96 -10.01 8.96
CA GLN A 185 -14.31 -11.23 9.44
C GLN A 185 -14.18 -12.29 8.34
N GLY A 186 -13.30 -13.26 8.56
CA GLY A 186 -13.00 -14.31 7.58
C GLY A 186 -12.17 -13.77 6.42
N GLY A 187 -12.53 -14.18 5.21
CA GLY A 187 -11.70 -14.02 4.00
C GLY A 187 -10.49 -14.96 4.00
N GLU A 188 -9.58 -14.74 3.07
CA GLU A 188 -8.31 -15.48 3.00
C GLU A 188 -7.26 -14.84 3.91
N ARG A 189 -7.41 -15.04 5.23
CA ARG A 189 -6.43 -14.63 6.26
C ARG A 189 -5.36 -15.67 6.51
N GLY A 190 -4.17 -15.20 6.87
CA GLY A 190 -3.07 -16.02 7.36
C GLY A 190 -1.81 -15.87 6.50
N LEU A 191 -0.87 -16.79 6.67
CA LEU A 191 0.25 -16.95 5.75
C LEU A 191 -0.07 -18.09 4.78
N TYR A 192 0.01 -17.81 3.48
CA TYR A 192 -0.15 -18.81 2.43
C TYR A 192 1.19 -19.14 1.80
N LYS A 193 1.38 -20.39 1.37
CA LYS A 193 2.56 -20.88 0.66
C LYS A 193 2.17 -21.64 -0.60
N THR A 194 2.84 -21.32 -1.70
CA THR A 194 2.89 -22.18 -2.90
C THR A 194 4.28 -22.82 -3.03
N THR A 195 4.37 -23.93 -3.75
CA THR A 195 5.62 -24.58 -4.21
C THR A 195 5.50 -25.06 -5.66
N ASP A 196 4.49 -24.57 -6.39
CA ASP A 196 4.20 -24.94 -7.78
C ASP A 196 4.06 -23.73 -8.71
N GLY A 197 4.50 -22.57 -8.23
CA GLY A 197 4.46 -21.30 -8.94
C GLY A 197 3.10 -20.60 -8.86
N GLY A 198 2.31 -20.86 -7.81
CA GLY A 198 1.00 -20.27 -7.55
C GLY A 198 -0.19 -20.98 -8.19
N LYS A 199 -0.02 -22.22 -8.67
CA LYS A 199 -1.15 -23.02 -9.19
C LYS A 199 -2.00 -23.56 -8.04
N SER A 200 -1.39 -23.80 -6.89
CA SER A 200 -2.06 -24.11 -5.63
C SER A 200 -1.43 -23.35 -4.45
N TRP A 201 -2.23 -23.12 -3.41
CA TRP A 201 -1.85 -22.41 -2.20
C TRP A 201 -2.26 -23.22 -0.96
N ASN A 202 -1.33 -23.36 -0.03
CA ASN A 202 -1.55 -24.00 1.26
C ASN A 202 -1.52 -22.91 2.34
N LYS A 203 -2.54 -22.82 3.21
CA LYS A 203 -2.45 -21.96 4.40
C LYS A 203 -1.48 -22.64 5.38
N VAL A 204 -0.37 -21.97 5.69
CA VAL A 204 0.73 -22.49 6.53
C VAL A 204 0.79 -21.85 7.92
N LEU A 205 0.15 -20.71 8.12
CA LEU A 205 -0.12 -20.13 9.43
C LEU A 205 -1.55 -19.59 9.44
N ASP A 206 -2.37 -20.09 10.36
CA ASP A 206 -3.73 -19.61 10.62
C ASP A 206 -3.79 -19.11 12.07
N ILE A 207 -4.51 -18.01 12.30
CA ILE A 207 -4.64 -17.41 13.64
C ILE A 207 -6.11 -17.37 14.04
N SER A 208 -6.91 -16.53 13.37
CA SER A 208 -8.35 -16.45 13.56
C SER A 208 -9.04 -15.78 12.36
N GLU A 209 -10.37 -15.73 12.36
CA GLU A 209 -11.15 -14.97 11.38
C GLU A 209 -10.96 -13.44 11.49
N ASN A 210 -10.29 -12.94 12.54
CA ASN A 210 -10.03 -11.52 12.78
C ASN A 210 -8.56 -11.14 12.60
N THR A 211 -7.66 -12.12 12.48
CA THR A 211 -6.21 -11.91 12.53
C THR A 211 -5.53 -12.58 11.34
N GLY A 212 -4.97 -11.75 10.46
CA GLY A 212 -4.14 -12.19 9.35
C GLY A 212 -2.66 -12.03 9.65
N VAL A 213 -1.83 -12.18 8.61
CA VAL A 213 -0.38 -11.93 8.67
C VAL A 213 -0.07 -10.66 7.89
N SER A 214 0.66 -9.73 8.50
CA SER A 214 0.98 -8.40 7.93
C SER A 214 2.38 -8.29 7.35
N ASP A 215 3.30 -9.15 7.79
CA ASP A 215 4.71 -9.11 7.37
C ASP A 215 5.34 -10.51 7.44
N ILE A 216 6.35 -10.76 6.61
CA ILE A 216 7.06 -12.04 6.49
C ILE A 216 8.48 -11.82 5.98
N VAL A 217 9.48 -12.37 6.69
CA VAL A 217 10.89 -12.32 6.30
C VAL A 217 11.54 -13.71 6.37
N LEU A 218 12.44 -14.00 5.41
CA LEU A 218 13.21 -15.25 5.33
C LEU A 218 14.67 -15.00 5.70
N ASP A 219 15.33 -15.95 6.37
CA ASP A 219 16.79 -15.93 6.53
C ASP A 219 17.45 -16.25 5.17
N PRO A 220 18.19 -15.33 4.54
CA PRO A 220 18.73 -15.52 3.18
C PRO A 220 19.75 -16.67 3.09
N ARG A 221 20.32 -17.11 4.22
CA ARG A 221 21.24 -18.26 4.29
C ARG A 221 20.51 -19.59 4.37
N ASN A 222 19.28 -19.58 4.90
CA ASN A 222 18.43 -20.76 5.02
C ASN A 222 16.95 -20.35 5.02
N PRO A 223 16.29 -20.30 3.84
CA PRO A 223 14.90 -19.90 3.70
C PRO A 223 13.87 -20.82 4.40
N ASP A 224 14.31 -21.94 4.99
CA ASP A 224 13.45 -22.72 5.88
C ASP A 224 13.28 -22.07 7.27
N VAL A 225 14.07 -21.04 7.59
CA VAL A 225 13.90 -20.18 8.77
C VAL A 225 13.17 -18.89 8.36
N LEU A 226 11.97 -18.70 8.90
CA LEU A 226 11.10 -17.56 8.59
C LEU A 226 10.55 -16.91 9.87
N TYR A 227 10.20 -15.63 9.77
CA TYR A 227 9.51 -14.89 10.83
C TYR A 227 8.29 -14.18 10.23
N ALA A 228 7.11 -14.43 10.81
CA ALA A 228 5.83 -13.88 10.37
C ALA A 228 5.22 -13.00 11.46
N ALA A 229 4.68 -11.83 11.10
CA ALA A 229 3.94 -10.96 12.00
C ALA A 229 2.43 -11.18 11.82
N SER A 230 1.74 -11.70 12.84
CA SER A 230 0.27 -11.64 12.88
C SER A 230 -0.20 -10.27 13.37
N TYR A 231 -1.29 -9.78 12.79
CA TYR A 231 -1.88 -8.46 13.08
C TYR A 231 -3.40 -8.57 13.15
N GLN A 232 -3.92 -8.42 14.37
CA GLN A 232 -5.34 -8.42 14.66
C GLN A 232 -5.92 -7.03 14.37
N ARG A 233 -6.80 -6.91 13.38
CA ARG A 233 -7.34 -5.60 12.95
C ARG A 233 -8.78 -5.67 12.45
N ARG A 234 -9.54 -4.59 12.70
CA ARG A 234 -10.93 -4.41 12.20
C ARG A 234 -11.28 -2.94 12.05
N ARG A 235 -11.72 -2.52 10.87
CA ARG A 235 -12.29 -1.18 10.68
C ARG A 235 -13.82 -1.20 10.80
N HIS A 236 -14.34 -0.20 11.50
CA HIS A 236 -15.73 0.22 11.43
C HIS A 236 -15.78 1.70 11.01
N VAL A 237 -16.96 2.19 10.62
CA VAL A 237 -17.13 3.59 10.16
C VAL A 237 -16.59 4.60 11.21
N PHE A 238 -16.86 4.32 12.48
CA PHE A 238 -16.53 5.18 13.61
C PHE A 238 -15.22 4.83 14.34
N THR A 239 -14.64 3.63 14.17
CA THR A 239 -13.43 3.21 14.91
C THR A 239 -12.51 2.29 14.12
N LEU A 240 -11.26 2.16 14.56
CA LEU A 240 -10.31 1.13 14.17
C LEU A 240 -9.96 0.32 15.43
N ILE A 241 -10.10 -0.99 15.36
CA ILE A 241 -9.46 -1.92 16.28
C ILE A 241 -8.11 -2.23 15.65
N ASP A 242 -7.04 -1.78 16.30
CA ASP A 242 -5.71 -1.65 15.72
C ASP A 242 -4.67 -2.59 16.33
N GLY A 243 -5.15 -3.65 16.98
CA GLY A 243 -4.34 -4.60 17.71
C GLY A 243 -5.20 -5.56 18.52
N GLY A 244 -4.53 -6.49 19.19
CA GLY A 244 -5.17 -7.48 20.03
C GLY A 244 -4.19 -8.53 20.57
N PRO A 245 -4.66 -9.53 21.34
CA PRO A 245 -3.81 -10.56 21.93
C PRO A 245 -3.31 -11.59 20.89
N GLU A 246 -3.91 -11.62 19.70
CA GLU A 246 -3.56 -12.52 18.60
C GLU A 246 -2.43 -11.95 17.71
N SER A 247 -2.10 -10.67 17.81
CA SER A 247 -0.92 -10.08 17.17
C SER A 247 0.37 -10.59 17.83
N ALA A 248 1.34 -11.04 17.03
CA ALA A 248 2.58 -11.64 17.52
C ALA A 248 3.61 -11.85 16.42
N ILE A 249 4.88 -12.04 16.82
CA ILE A 249 5.91 -12.60 15.95
C ILE A 249 5.90 -14.13 16.09
N HIS A 250 5.83 -14.84 14.97
CA HIS A 250 5.90 -16.30 14.89
C HIS A 250 7.16 -16.71 14.12
N LYS A 251 7.83 -17.78 14.54
CA LYS A 251 9.01 -18.30 13.86
C LYS A 251 8.78 -19.71 13.31
N SER A 252 9.22 -19.97 12.09
CA SER A 252 9.40 -21.32 11.54
C SER A 252 10.90 -21.63 11.37
N VAL A 253 11.23 -22.93 11.38
CA VAL A 253 12.58 -23.46 11.10
C VAL A 253 12.55 -24.66 10.14
N ASN A 254 11.42 -24.87 9.46
CA ASN A 254 11.17 -25.99 8.55
C ASN A 254 10.34 -25.61 7.31
N GLY A 255 10.52 -24.38 6.82
CA GLY A 255 9.91 -23.90 5.57
C GLY A 255 8.42 -23.60 5.71
N GLY A 256 7.97 -23.22 6.90
CA GLY A 256 6.59 -22.88 7.22
C GLY A 256 5.71 -24.07 7.64
N LYS A 257 6.24 -25.28 7.81
CA LYS A 257 5.43 -26.46 8.18
C LYS A 257 4.91 -26.40 9.62
N THR A 258 5.67 -25.79 10.52
CA THR A 258 5.27 -25.51 11.91
C THR A 258 5.78 -24.14 12.35
N TRP A 259 5.05 -23.51 13.26
CA TRP A 259 5.33 -22.17 13.77
C TRP A 259 5.30 -22.13 15.30
N SER A 260 6.16 -21.30 15.89
CA SER A 260 6.21 -21.04 17.33
C SER A 260 6.06 -19.53 17.58
N LYS A 261 5.10 -19.12 18.41
CA LYS A 261 4.97 -17.73 18.89
C LYS A 261 6.21 -17.36 19.72
N LEU A 262 6.85 -16.24 19.38
CA LEU A 262 7.97 -15.68 20.13
C LEU A 262 7.44 -14.78 21.25
N THR A 263 8.08 -14.85 22.42
CA THR A 263 7.65 -14.11 23.63
C THR A 263 8.80 -13.53 24.46
N LYS A 264 9.99 -14.15 24.42
CA LYS A 264 11.10 -13.78 25.31
C LYS A 264 11.69 -12.41 24.94
N GLY A 265 11.36 -11.40 25.76
CA GLY A 265 11.81 -10.01 25.59
C GLY A 265 10.98 -9.18 24.62
N LEU A 266 9.77 -9.64 24.29
CA LEU A 266 8.76 -8.94 23.49
C LEU A 266 7.60 -8.47 24.40
N PRO A 267 6.73 -7.54 23.93
CA PRO A 267 5.50 -7.14 24.63
C PRO A 267 4.61 -8.32 24.99
N SER A 268 3.83 -8.15 26.06
CA SER A 268 2.97 -9.20 26.64
C SER A 268 1.49 -8.84 26.71
N GLY A 269 1.16 -7.56 26.61
CA GLY A 269 -0.22 -7.08 26.53
C GLY A 269 -0.77 -7.06 25.10
N GLU A 270 -1.65 -6.10 24.83
CA GLU A 270 -2.23 -5.87 23.50
C GLU A 270 -1.17 -5.35 22.52
N VAL A 271 -1.02 -6.03 21.37
CA VAL A 271 -0.03 -5.72 20.33
C VAL A 271 -0.74 -5.30 19.04
N GLY A 272 -0.28 -4.20 18.45
CA GLY A 272 -0.76 -3.64 17.20
C GLY A 272 0.04 -4.11 15.99
N ARG A 273 0.32 -3.20 15.05
CA ARG A 273 1.10 -3.56 13.85
C ARG A 273 2.56 -3.87 14.22
N ILE A 274 3.13 -4.88 13.56
CA ILE A 274 4.55 -5.24 13.65
C ILE A 274 5.16 -5.16 12.26
N GLY A 275 6.30 -4.48 12.13
CA GLY A 275 7.20 -4.61 10.97
C GLY A 275 8.45 -5.40 11.35
N LEU A 276 8.96 -6.22 10.43
CA LEU A 276 10.10 -7.11 10.61
C LEU A 276 11.21 -6.79 9.61
N ALA A 277 12.46 -6.94 10.02
CA ALA A 277 13.60 -6.94 9.10
C ALA A 277 14.68 -7.92 9.58
N ILE A 278 15.44 -8.49 8.64
CA ILE A 278 16.62 -9.31 8.92
C ILE A 278 17.81 -8.57 8.31
N SER A 279 18.91 -8.43 9.07
CA SER A 279 20.13 -7.85 8.49
C SER A 279 20.71 -8.79 7.44
N PRO A 280 20.90 -8.38 6.18
CA PRO A 280 21.54 -9.21 5.16
C PRO A 280 23.04 -9.40 5.46
N VAL A 281 23.66 -8.46 6.18
CA VAL A 281 25.06 -8.50 6.62
C VAL A 281 25.27 -9.54 7.72
N ASN A 282 24.34 -9.62 8.67
CA ASN A 282 24.35 -10.63 9.72
C ASN A 282 22.93 -11.14 10.00
N PRO A 283 22.46 -12.22 9.33
CA PRO A 283 21.09 -12.69 9.50
C PRO A 283 20.81 -13.42 10.82
N ASP A 284 21.75 -13.42 11.77
CA ASP A 284 21.45 -13.72 13.18
C ASP A 284 20.82 -12.52 13.90
N MET A 285 20.95 -11.32 13.32
CA MET A 285 20.32 -10.08 13.75
C MET A 285 18.95 -9.90 13.08
N VAL A 286 17.91 -9.93 13.89
CA VAL A 286 16.52 -9.71 13.47
C VAL A 286 15.98 -8.50 14.21
N TYR A 287 15.32 -7.61 13.48
CA TYR A 287 14.73 -6.38 13.97
C TYR A 287 13.21 -6.46 13.92
N ALA A 288 12.56 -5.80 14.88
CA ALA A 288 11.12 -5.60 14.87
C ALA A 288 10.77 -4.20 15.37
N ILE A 289 9.81 -3.55 14.72
CA ILE A 289 9.18 -2.32 15.23
C ILE A 289 7.73 -2.67 15.58
N ILE A 290 7.36 -2.45 16.85
CA ILE A 290 6.16 -3.06 17.45
C ILE A 290 5.32 -1.97 18.10
N GLU A 291 4.11 -1.78 17.59
CA GLU A 291 3.05 -1.09 18.33
C GLU A 291 2.54 -2.01 19.46
N ALA A 292 2.46 -1.50 20.69
CA ALA A 292 1.86 -2.21 21.82
C ALA A 292 1.41 -1.20 22.88
N SER A 293 0.58 -1.67 23.82
CA SER A 293 0.02 -0.82 24.88
C SER A 293 1.07 -0.14 25.76
N GLY A 294 0.86 1.15 26.05
CA GLY A 294 1.70 1.94 26.97
C GLY A 294 3.16 2.01 26.52
N GLU A 295 4.08 1.75 27.44
CA GLU A 295 5.52 1.73 27.17
C GLU A 295 6.04 0.34 26.74
N GLU A 296 5.19 -0.65 26.46
CA GLU A 296 5.66 -1.93 25.92
C GLU A 296 6.13 -1.78 24.45
N GLY A 297 5.47 -0.94 23.65
CA GLY A 297 5.80 -0.73 22.23
C GLY A 297 7.15 -0.06 21.98
N GLY A 298 7.73 -0.28 20.81
CA GLY A 298 8.99 0.33 20.39
C GLY A 298 9.79 -0.51 19.39
N THR A 299 11.09 -0.23 19.29
CA THR A 299 12.03 -0.96 18.42
C THR A 299 12.76 -2.04 19.22
N PHE A 300 12.80 -3.25 18.67
CA PHE A 300 13.40 -4.44 19.26
C PHE A 300 14.45 -5.05 18.34
N ARG A 301 15.48 -5.66 18.94
CA ARG A 301 16.50 -6.43 18.24
C ARG A 301 16.74 -7.77 18.93
N SER A 302 16.80 -8.83 18.14
CA SER A 302 17.40 -10.10 18.51
C SER A 302 18.79 -10.19 17.85
N THR A 303 19.73 -10.86 18.51
CA THR A 303 21.05 -11.23 17.95
C THR A 303 21.28 -12.75 18.01
N ASP A 304 20.20 -13.52 18.21
CA ASP A 304 20.19 -14.96 18.41
C ASP A 304 19.09 -15.64 17.57
N ARG A 305 18.79 -15.06 16.40
CA ARG A 305 17.76 -15.55 15.46
C ARG A 305 16.37 -15.62 16.11
N GLY A 306 15.99 -14.58 16.84
CA GLY A 306 14.69 -14.44 17.51
C GLY A 306 14.47 -15.36 18.71
N ALA A 307 15.50 -16.01 19.25
CA ALA A 307 15.36 -16.82 20.47
C ALA A 307 15.20 -15.95 21.73
N SER A 308 15.73 -14.73 21.71
CA SER A 308 15.42 -13.65 22.65
C SER A 308 15.57 -12.28 22.00
N TRP A 309 14.80 -11.33 22.53
CA TRP A 309 14.73 -9.96 22.04
C TRP A 309 15.12 -8.97 23.14
N LYS A 310 15.68 -7.84 22.72
CA LYS A 310 15.95 -6.68 23.57
C LYS A 310 15.25 -5.48 22.98
N LYS A 311 14.47 -4.76 23.80
CA LYS A 311 13.98 -3.42 23.44
C LYS A 311 15.17 -2.47 23.35
N MET A 312 15.32 -1.83 22.21
CA MET A 312 16.43 -0.93 21.88
C MET A 312 16.03 0.52 22.17
N SER A 313 14.81 0.91 21.81
CA SER A 313 14.24 2.24 22.09
C SER A 313 12.71 2.20 22.12
N ASN A 314 12.11 3.31 22.55
CA ASN A 314 10.65 3.53 22.49
C ASN A 314 10.16 3.92 21.07
N HIS A 315 11.03 3.94 20.05
CA HIS A 315 10.64 4.36 18.70
C HIS A 315 9.68 3.35 18.05
N VAL A 316 8.54 3.87 17.63
CA VAL A 316 7.50 3.24 16.81
C VAL A 316 6.99 4.34 15.86
N ALA A 317 6.47 3.99 14.68
CA ALA A 317 5.94 5.00 13.76
C ALA A 317 4.76 5.78 14.38
N GLY A 318 4.57 7.05 14.00
CA GLY A 318 3.54 7.94 14.55
C GLY A 318 2.10 7.51 14.24
N SER A 319 1.89 6.74 13.17
CA SER A 319 0.64 6.00 12.92
C SER A 319 0.98 4.60 12.42
N PRO A 320 1.14 3.60 13.32
CA PRO A 320 1.66 2.30 12.93
C PRO A 320 0.82 1.60 11.87
N GLN A 321 -0.51 1.68 11.97
CA GLN A 321 -1.49 1.20 10.97
C GLN A 321 -1.36 1.80 9.57
N TYR A 322 -0.56 2.86 9.41
CA TYR A 322 -0.23 3.48 8.13
C TYR A 322 1.22 3.19 7.70
N TYR A 323 2.19 3.22 8.62
CA TYR A 323 3.61 2.99 8.30
C TYR A 323 4.19 1.73 8.98
N ASN A 324 5.28 1.84 9.74
CA ASN A 324 5.83 0.76 10.59
C ASN A 324 6.50 -0.40 9.82
N ARG A 325 7.03 -0.15 8.61
CA ARG A 325 8.02 -1.06 7.95
C ARG A 325 9.44 -0.70 8.41
N LEU A 326 10.31 -1.72 8.53
CA LEU A 326 11.76 -1.56 8.75
C LEU A 326 12.54 -2.04 7.53
N PHE A 327 13.67 -1.39 7.26
CA PHE A 327 14.62 -1.78 6.23
C PHE A 327 16.04 -1.83 6.84
N CYS A 328 16.83 -2.86 6.52
CA CYS A 328 18.23 -2.96 6.94
C CYS A 328 19.16 -2.50 5.82
N ASP A 329 20.22 -1.79 6.16
CA ASP A 329 21.30 -1.48 5.22
C ASP A 329 21.99 -2.78 4.74
N PRO A 330 22.30 -2.90 3.44
CA PRO A 330 22.91 -4.10 2.88
C PRO A 330 24.41 -4.25 3.18
N THR A 331 25.04 -3.26 3.82
CA THR A 331 26.49 -3.21 4.10
C THR A 331 26.83 -3.01 5.59
N ASP A 332 25.96 -2.37 6.38
CA ASP A 332 26.12 -2.23 7.85
C ASP A 332 24.98 -2.95 8.60
N ALA A 333 25.34 -3.89 9.47
CA ALA A 333 24.38 -4.68 10.25
C ALA A 333 23.59 -3.88 11.30
N ASN A 334 24.05 -2.69 11.70
CA ASN A 334 23.39 -1.82 12.68
C ASN A 334 22.61 -0.66 12.04
N LYS A 335 22.90 -0.32 10.78
CA LYS A 335 22.21 0.75 10.07
C LYS A 335 20.83 0.26 9.59
N ILE A 336 19.78 0.85 10.14
CA ILE A 336 18.39 0.49 9.84
C ILE A 336 17.53 1.73 9.62
N TYR A 337 16.47 1.58 8.85
CA TYR A 337 15.54 2.65 8.49
C TYR A 337 14.12 2.26 8.90
N SER A 338 13.33 3.25 9.34
CA SER A 338 11.93 3.11 9.75
C SER A 338 11.07 4.00 8.88
N MET A 339 10.07 3.42 8.22
CA MET A 339 9.02 4.16 7.51
C MET A 339 8.00 4.72 8.50
N ASP A 340 7.64 5.99 8.32
CA ASP A 340 6.87 6.85 9.24
C ASP A 340 6.48 8.13 8.47
N SER A 341 5.68 9.04 9.07
CA SER A 341 5.43 10.36 8.46
C SER A 341 6.73 11.12 8.15
N TYR A 342 7.79 10.87 8.93
CA TYR A 342 9.15 11.27 8.59
C TYR A 342 10.04 10.04 8.75
N ALA A 343 10.47 9.42 7.64
CA ALA A 343 11.34 8.26 7.68
C ALA A 343 12.58 8.56 8.54
N LYS A 344 12.92 7.60 9.41
CA LYS A 344 14.05 7.72 10.33
C LYS A 344 15.14 6.72 9.97
N ARG A 345 16.37 7.09 10.29
CA ARG A 345 17.53 6.19 10.31
C ARG A 345 18.03 6.01 11.73
N SER A 346 18.51 4.81 12.03
CA SER A 346 19.32 4.49 13.18
C SER A 346 20.63 3.89 12.69
N ASP A 347 21.75 4.39 13.21
CA ASP A 347 23.09 3.90 12.88
C ASP A 347 23.68 3.01 14.02
N ASP A 348 22.86 2.66 15.03
CA ASP A 348 23.26 1.91 16.24
C ASP A 348 22.38 0.68 16.54
N GLY A 349 21.59 0.23 15.57
CA GLY A 349 20.71 -0.93 15.68
C GLY A 349 19.42 -0.64 16.45
N GLY A 350 18.85 0.56 16.26
CA GLY A 350 17.55 0.97 16.76
C GLY A 350 17.54 1.56 18.16
N ALA A 351 18.70 1.91 18.73
CA ALA A 351 18.79 2.52 20.07
C ALA A 351 18.58 4.04 20.01
N THR A 352 19.12 4.71 18.99
CA THR A 352 18.84 6.12 18.67
C THR A 352 18.34 6.25 17.23
N TRP A 353 17.54 7.29 16.98
CA TRP A 353 16.90 7.53 15.70
C TRP A 353 16.97 9.01 15.33
N GLN A 354 17.29 9.29 14.07
CA GLN A 354 17.28 10.62 13.47
C GLN A 354 16.37 10.61 12.23
N ASN A 355 15.68 11.71 11.94
CA ASN A 355 14.96 11.83 10.68
C ASN A 355 15.97 11.80 9.52
N LEU A 356 15.65 11.12 8.41
CA LEU A 356 16.30 11.39 7.14
C LEU A 356 16.02 12.85 6.73
N ASN A 357 16.87 13.42 5.87
CA ASN A 357 16.56 14.72 5.32
C ASN A 357 15.28 14.60 4.48
N TYR A 358 14.30 15.45 4.77
CA TYR A 358 13.03 15.55 4.06
C TYR A 358 12.91 16.90 3.33
N ARG A 359 13.97 17.71 3.30
CA ARG A 359 14.03 18.88 2.43
C ARG A 359 13.95 18.42 0.97
N ASP A 360 13.21 19.17 0.18
CA ASP A 360 13.03 18.96 -1.26
C ASP A 360 12.28 17.63 -1.62
N ARG A 361 11.66 16.96 -0.63
CA ARG A 361 10.70 15.85 -0.84
C ARG A 361 9.43 15.97 -0.01
N HIS A 362 8.40 15.20 -0.35
CA HIS A 362 7.22 15.00 0.48
C HIS A 362 7.55 14.13 1.71
N VAL A 363 6.67 14.19 2.70
CA VAL A 363 6.64 13.36 3.91
C VAL A 363 5.85 12.06 3.63
N ASP A 364 5.45 11.34 4.67
CA ASP A 364 4.61 10.14 4.57
C ASP A 364 5.28 9.01 3.78
N ASP A 365 6.47 8.64 4.26
CA ASP A 365 7.34 7.65 3.64
C ASP A 365 6.83 6.22 3.94
N HIS A 366 6.63 5.41 2.90
CA HIS A 366 6.06 4.05 2.96
C HIS A 366 6.99 2.96 2.43
N ALA A 367 7.83 3.28 1.44
CA ALA A 367 8.71 2.34 0.75
C ALA A 367 10.14 2.86 0.69
N LEU A 368 11.13 1.96 0.81
CA LEU A 368 12.55 2.27 0.66
C LEU A 368 13.24 1.14 -0.08
N TRP A 369 14.07 1.48 -1.07
CA TRP A 369 15.07 0.60 -1.64
C TRP A 369 16.46 1.21 -1.42
N ILE A 370 17.42 0.34 -1.10
CA ILE A 370 18.81 0.69 -0.82
C ILE A 370 19.66 -0.11 -1.79
N ASP A 371 20.52 0.54 -2.58
CA ASP A 371 21.37 -0.16 -3.55
C ASP A 371 22.38 -1.07 -2.82
N PRO A 372 22.34 -2.41 -3.02
CA PRO A 372 23.24 -3.33 -2.35
C PRO A 372 24.71 -3.22 -2.78
N LYS A 373 25.01 -2.40 -3.81
CA LYS A 373 26.36 -2.13 -4.29
C LYS A 373 26.85 -0.71 -3.94
N ASN A 374 25.96 0.18 -3.52
CA ASN A 374 26.28 1.56 -3.15
C ASN A 374 25.23 2.12 -2.19
N THR A 375 25.41 1.99 -0.88
CA THR A 375 24.40 2.38 0.12
C THR A 375 24.17 3.88 0.29
N ASN A 376 24.85 4.70 -0.51
CA ASN A 376 24.48 6.10 -0.73
C ASN A 376 23.32 6.27 -1.73
N HIS A 377 23.09 5.28 -2.60
CA HIS A 377 22.03 5.29 -3.61
C HIS A 377 20.74 4.69 -3.04
N LEU A 378 19.71 5.54 -2.92
CA LEU A 378 18.43 5.23 -2.28
C LEU A 378 17.27 5.62 -3.20
N LEU A 379 16.24 4.80 -3.25
CA LEU A 379 14.89 5.20 -3.70
C LEU A 379 13.96 5.20 -2.50
N ILE A 380 13.25 6.29 -2.26
CA ILE A 380 12.21 6.38 -1.23
C ILE A 380 10.87 6.74 -1.87
N GLY A 381 9.80 6.14 -1.37
CA GLY A 381 8.45 6.28 -1.91
C GLY A 381 7.46 6.60 -0.79
N GLY A 382 6.60 7.59 -1.04
CA GLY A 382 5.59 8.05 -0.08
C GLY A 382 4.39 8.69 -0.79
N ASP A 383 3.55 9.41 -0.05
CA ASP A 383 2.28 9.96 -0.57
C ASP A 383 2.48 11.05 -1.66
N GLY A 384 3.68 11.66 -1.73
CA GLY A 384 4.08 12.59 -2.80
C GLY A 384 4.68 11.96 -4.06
N GLY A 385 4.96 10.65 -4.09
CA GLY A 385 5.62 9.96 -5.20
C GLY A 385 6.99 9.36 -4.85
N ILE A 386 7.91 9.33 -5.83
CA ILE A 386 9.24 8.72 -5.74
C ILE A 386 10.31 9.80 -5.65
N TYR A 387 11.26 9.62 -4.73
CA TYR A 387 12.45 10.45 -4.60
C TYR A 387 13.71 9.58 -4.59
N GLU A 388 14.77 10.08 -5.20
CA GLU A 388 16.03 9.37 -5.41
C GLU A 388 17.18 10.16 -4.77
N SER A 389 18.10 9.47 -4.11
CA SER A 389 19.30 10.07 -3.49
C SER A 389 20.53 9.30 -3.91
N TYR A 390 21.65 10.00 -4.04
CA TYR A 390 22.97 9.44 -4.35
C TYR A 390 24.00 9.71 -3.23
N ASP A 391 23.54 10.24 -2.09
CA ASP A 391 24.37 10.68 -0.96
C ASP A 391 23.82 10.28 0.43
N ASP A 392 23.26 9.07 0.54
CA ASP A 392 22.73 8.47 1.78
C ASP A 392 21.55 9.26 2.37
N GLY A 393 20.76 9.87 1.49
CA GLY A 393 19.53 10.59 1.83
C GLY A 393 19.77 12.00 2.38
N LEU A 394 20.90 12.62 2.03
CA LEU A 394 21.19 14.03 2.37
C LEU A 394 20.52 14.99 1.38
N HIS A 395 20.43 14.64 0.10
CA HIS A 395 19.66 15.35 -0.92
C HIS A 395 18.80 14.38 -1.73
N TRP A 396 17.72 14.91 -2.32
CA TRP A 396 16.71 14.13 -3.04
C TRP A 396 16.33 14.80 -4.36
N ASP A 397 16.34 14.01 -5.43
CA ASP A 397 15.76 14.35 -6.73
C ASP A 397 14.35 13.75 -6.81
N PHE A 398 13.37 14.52 -7.30
CA PHE A 398 11.97 14.08 -7.43
C PHE A 398 11.70 13.50 -8.82
N ASN A 399 11.06 12.33 -8.87
CA ASN A 399 10.67 11.67 -10.13
C ASN A 399 9.33 12.23 -10.65
N GLU A 400 9.36 13.45 -11.19
CA GLU A 400 8.17 14.29 -11.47
C GLU A 400 7.24 13.79 -12.59
N ASN A 401 7.69 12.83 -13.42
CA ASN A 401 7.03 12.43 -14.66
C ASN A 401 6.09 11.22 -14.53
N LEU A 402 5.97 10.60 -13.34
CA LEU A 402 5.10 9.44 -13.08
C LEU A 402 3.65 9.91 -12.84
N PRO A 403 2.67 9.60 -13.74
CA PRO A 403 1.36 10.25 -13.74
C PRO A 403 0.35 9.54 -12.82
N ILE A 404 0.67 9.48 -11.51
CA ILE A 404 -0.10 8.75 -10.48
C ILE A 404 -0.83 9.67 -9.50
N THR A 405 -1.05 10.92 -9.88
CA THR A 405 -1.66 11.96 -9.04
C THR A 405 -3.06 11.57 -8.54
N GLN A 406 -3.23 11.54 -7.23
CA GLN A 406 -4.51 11.26 -6.58
C GLN A 406 -5.36 12.56 -6.50
N LEU A 407 -6.54 12.54 -7.10
CA LEU A 407 -7.43 13.72 -7.22
C LEU A 407 -8.72 13.53 -6.42
N TYR A 408 -9.02 14.46 -5.51
CA TYR A 408 -10.29 14.50 -4.78
C TYR A 408 -11.43 15.13 -5.58
N ARG A 409 -11.12 16.09 -6.46
CA ARG A 409 -12.09 16.82 -7.30
C ARG A 409 -11.42 17.27 -8.59
N VAL A 410 -12.22 17.34 -9.66
CA VAL A 410 -11.83 17.90 -10.96
C VAL A 410 -12.82 19.01 -11.33
N SER A 411 -12.32 20.10 -11.91
CA SER A 411 -13.12 21.19 -12.48
C SER A 411 -12.56 21.60 -13.83
N LEU A 412 -13.40 22.19 -14.67
CA LEU A 412 -13.03 22.83 -15.93
C LEU A 412 -13.34 24.33 -15.83
N ASP A 413 -12.65 25.17 -16.61
CA ASP A 413 -13.14 26.51 -16.91
C ASP A 413 -13.87 26.56 -18.28
N ASN A 414 -14.32 27.76 -18.65
CA ASN A 414 -15.00 28.02 -19.93
C ASN A 414 -14.09 28.79 -20.90
N SER A 415 -12.77 28.65 -20.78
CA SER A 415 -11.83 29.33 -21.70
C SER A 415 -11.96 28.75 -23.12
N PHE A 416 -11.94 29.65 -24.11
CA PHE A 416 -12.04 29.29 -25.53
C PHE A 416 -10.81 29.82 -26.28
N PRO A 417 -10.19 29.05 -27.19
CA PRO A 417 -10.60 27.72 -27.68
C PRO A 417 -10.15 26.53 -26.81
N PHE A 418 -9.41 26.78 -25.73
CA PHE A 418 -8.90 25.75 -24.83
C PHE A 418 -9.37 26.00 -23.40
N TYR A 419 -10.00 24.99 -22.79
CA TYR A 419 -10.33 24.98 -21.37
C TYR A 419 -9.15 24.45 -20.55
N TYR A 420 -8.99 24.97 -19.34
CA TYR A 420 -8.06 24.45 -18.34
C TYR A 420 -8.75 23.38 -17.48
N VAL A 421 -7.99 22.35 -17.11
CA VAL A 421 -8.41 21.31 -16.18
C VAL A 421 -7.75 21.60 -14.83
N TYR A 422 -8.56 21.69 -13.77
CA TYR A 422 -8.10 21.92 -12.41
C TYR A 422 -8.38 20.69 -11.55
N GLY A 423 -7.43 20.31 -10.70
CA GLY A 423 -7.55 19.17 -9.80
C GLY A 423 -7.21 19.58 -8.37
N GLY A 424 -8.04 19.14 -7.41
CA GLY A 424 -7.66 19.18 -5.99
C GLY A 424 -6.87 17.93 -5.67
N THR A 425 -5.56 18.06 -5.47
CA THR A 425 -4.62 16.96 -5.21
C THR A 425 -4.68 16.50 -3.76
N GLN A 426 -4.46 15.19 -3.55
CA GLN A 426 -4.22 14.66 -2.21
C GLN A 426 -2.86 15.12 -1.69
N ASP A 427 -2.82 15.52 -0.42
CA ASP A 427 -1.67 15.85 0.45
C ASP A 427 -0.64 16.88 -0.06
N ASN A 428 -0.80 17.38 -1.28
CA ASN A 428 0.12 18.30 -1.93
C ASN A 428 -0.57 19.64 -2.25
N ASN A 429 0.09 20.75 -1.91
CA ASN A 429 -0.31 22.14 -2.23
C ASN A 429 -1.75 22.54 -1.82
N SER A 430 -2.21 22.08 -0.65
CA SER A 430 -3.55 22.34 -0.08
C SER A 430 -3.67 23.66 0.68
#